data_AF-A0A0L6VNZ3-F1
#
_entry.id   AF-A0A0L6VNZ3-F1
#
_cell.length_a   1.000
_cell.length_b   1.000
_cell.length_c   1.000
_cell.angle_alpha   90.00
_cell.angle_beta   90.00
_cell.angle_gamma   90.00
#
_symmetry.space_group_name_H-M   'P 1'
#
loop_
_entity.id
_entity.type
_entity.pdbx_description
1 polymer ?
#
loop_
_entity_poly.entity_id
_entity_poly.type
_entity_poly.pdbx_seq_one_letter_code
_entity_poly.pdbx_strand_id
1 'polypeptide(L)'
;MDSIMKGVYTALIKSAKSTTVFTLPLINLMKNSASGLYLIHTENSYPIVFSYIRQLAIHLRNSMKIKSKEGFQAVYNWQYIHSLDFWSLVLSSACEKNNDNGSKSEPSALQPLIYPLVQITIGVIKLIPTSRYYPLRFHCLRLLLRLVQRTGTFIPLTPFLLDVIDSPVFKRHPSPTSLKALDWEYLLRCPKSHENSRVYADGVAEEVTYLLLEYHGCLSKSIGFPELVLPAITSLRKFCKQFHKHHKLVSLIKSLVEKLEANKLFIEAKRSHLAFGPTHRAQALAFLNDLDPLKTPLGAHLRLQSKIRLQKRAALDRSAHKDIPIDHD
;
A
#
# COMPACT_ATOMS: atom_id res chain seq x y z
N MET A 1 24.48 21.37 3.80
CA MET A 1 23.42 20.50 3.23
C MET A 1 22.43 20.03 4.29
N ASP A 2 22.89 19.54 5.44
CA ASP A 2 22.04 19.01 6.51
C ASP A 2 20.93 19.95 7.00
N SER A 3 21.25 21.24 7.22
CA SER A 3 20.28 22.25 7.65
C SER A 3 19.14 22.40 6.62
N ILE A 4 19.48 22.36 5.33
CA ILE A 4 18.52 22.45 4.22
C ILE A 4 17.61 21.22 4.22
N MET A 5 18.18 20.02 4.28
CA MET A 5 17.41 18.76 4.33
C MET A 5 16.43 18.74 5.50
N LYS A 6 16.89 19.08 6.72
CA LYS A 6 16.05 19.15 7.91
C LYS A 6 14.95 20.22 7.78
N GLY A 7 15.29 21.39 7.24
CA GLY A 7 14.37 22.49 7.01
C GLY A 7 13.26 22.12 6.02
N VAL A 8 13.63 21.52 4.88
CA VAL A 8 12.70 21.06 3.83
C VAL A 8 11.74 20.01 4.38
N TYR A 9 12.23 18.98 5.06
CA TYR A 9 11.36 17.96 5.66
C TYR A 9 10.40 18.57 6.70
N THR A 10 10.90 19.44 7.56
CA THR A 10 10.08 20.09 8.59
C THR A 10 8.98 20.96 7.96
N ALA A 11 9.30 21.73 6.91
CA ALA A 11 8.33 22.53 6.18
C ALA A 11 7.26 21.66 5.50
N LEU A 12 7.68 20.58 4.84
CA LEU A 12 6.78 19.61 4.21
C LEU A 12 5.78 19.05 5.22
N ILE A 13 6.25 18.54 6.36
CA ILE A 13 5.35 17.95 7.38
C ILE A 13 4.47 19.01 8.05
N LYS A 14 4.96 20.24 8.25
CA LYS A 14 4.13 21.35 8.77
C LYS A 14 3.00 21.74 7.82
N SER A 15 3.23 21.65 6.51
CA SER A 15 2.20 21.94 5.50
C SER A 15 1.17 20.81 5.33
N ALA A 16 1.54 19.56 5.65
CA ALA A 16 0.72 18.36 5.47
C ALA A 16 -0.20 18.05 6.68
N LYS A 17 -0.80 19.08 7.30
CA LYS A 17 -1.73 18.92 8.43
C LYS A 17 -3.11 18.39 8.03
N SER A 18 -3.55 18.72 6.82
CA SER A 18 -4.85 18.33 6.28
C SER A 18 -4.70 17.92 4.82
N THR A 19 -5.34 16.82 4.48
CA THR A 19 -5.28 16.22 3.15
C THR A 19 -6.67 16.26 2.53
N THR A 20 -6.81 17.09 1.51
CA THR A 20 -8.04 17.29 0.75
C THR A 20 -7.73 17.12 -0.73
N VAL A 21 -8.78 17.14 -1.55
CA VAL A 21 -8.68 17.11 -3.01
C VAL A 21 -7.74 18.21 -3.53
N PHE A 22 -7.72 19.38 -2.87
CA PHE A 22 -6.91 20.53 -3.28
C PHE A 22 -5.47 20.49 -2.73
N THR A 23 -5.26 20.00 -1.50
CA THR A 23 -3.93 20.00 -0.89
C THR A 23 -3.07 18.80 -1.28
N LEU A 24 -3.69 17.65 -1.56
CA LEU A 24 -2.94 16.41 -1.87
C LEU A 24 -2.02 16.54 -3.10
N PRO A 25 -2.43 17.15 -4.24
CA PRO A 25 -1.54 17.35 -5.38
C PRO A 25 -0.29 18.16 -5.03
N LEU A 26 -0.46 19.26 -4.27
CA LEU A 26 0.66 20.10 -3.83
C LEU A 26 1.58 19.35 -2.85
N ILE A 27 1.01 18.59 -1.91
CA ILE A 27 1.78 17.77 -0.97
C ILE A 27 2.61 16.72 -1.73
N ASN A 28 2.03 16.09 -2.75
CA ASN A 28 2.74 15.10 -3.56
C ASN A 28 3.86 15.72 -4.39
N LEU A 29 3.64 16.91 -4.95
CA LEU A 29 4.69 17.67 -5.62
C LEU A 29 5.84 17.99 -4.65
N MET A 30 5.54 18.48 -3.44
CA MET A 30 6.54 18.75 -2.41
C MET A 30 7.34 17.51 -2.03
N LYS A 31 6.68 16.35 -1.86
CA LYS A 31 7.36 15.08 -1.58
C LYS A 31 8.29 14.65 -2.71
N ASN A 32 7.83 14.69 -3.95
CA ASN A 32 8.63 14.30 -5.10
C ASN A 32 9.86 15.21 -5.24
N SER A 33 9.68 16.53 -5.18
CA SER A 33 10.78 17.49 -5.26
C SER A 33 11.76 17.36 -4.09
N ALA A 34 11.25 17.25 -2.85
CA ALA A 34 12.09 17.08 -1.67
C ALA A 34 12.83 15.74 -1.67
N SER A 35 12.25 14.68 -2.24
CA SER A 35 12.89 13.36 -2.29
C SER A 35 14.21 13.40 -3.04
N GLY A 36 14.29 14.16 -4.14
CA GLY A 36 15.51 14.32 -4.95
C GLY A 36 16.70 14.85 -4.13
N LEU A 37 16.46 15.72 -3.15
CA LEU A 37 17.51 16.25 -2.27
C LEU A 37 18.25 15.13 -1.49
N TYR A 38 17.51 14.11 -1.04
CA TYR A 38 18.07 12.97 -0.29
C TYR A 38 18.74 11.93 -1.17
N LEU A 39 18.57 12.01 -2.50
CA LEU A 39 19.17 11.09 -3.46
C LEU A 39 20.52 11.59 -3.99
N ILE A 40 20.88 12.86 -3.79
CA ILE A 40 22.15 13.44 -4.27
C ILE A 40 23.35 12.73 -3.61
N HIS A 41 23.33 12.62 -2.29
CA HIS A 41 24.35 11.94 -1.50
C HIS A 41 23.68 11.09 -0.42
N THR A 42 23.50 9.81 -0.71
CA THR A 42 22.84 8.83 0.16
C THR A 42 23.57 8.64 1.49
N GLU A 43 24.91 8.66 1.48
CA GLU A 43 25.76 8.56 2.68
C GLU A 43 25.50 9.71 3.66
N ASN A 44 25.51 10.95 3.18
CA ASN A 44 25.24 12.13 4.00
C ASN A 44 23.78 12.22 4.44
N SER A 45 22.87 11.68 3.63
CA SER A 45 21.45 11.64 3.93
C SER A 45 21.12 10.61 5.01
N TYR A 46 21.83 9.48 5.05
CA TYR A 46 21.59 8.36 5.97
C TYR A 46 21.38 8.78 7.43
N PRO A 47 22.29 9.53 8.11
CA PRO A 47 22.09 9.89 9.51
C PRO A 47 20.84 10.74 9.75
N ILE A 48 20.46 11.58 8.77
CA ILE A 48 19.26 12.42 8.83
C ILE A 48 18.01 11.54 8.71
N VAL A 49 17.95 10.69 7.67
CA VAL A 49 16.83 9.77 7.43
C VAL A 49 16.66 8.83 8.62
N PHE A 50 17.75 8.23 9.10
CA PHE A 50 17.75 7.35 10.27
C PHE A 50 17.18 8.05 11.51
N SER A 51 17.60 9.29 11.78
CA SER A 51 17.11 10.07 12.92
C SER A 51 15.59 10.29 12.84
N TYR A 52 15.06 10.66 11.68
CA TYR A 52 13.61 10.88 11.52
C TYR A 52 12.80 9.59 11.57
N ILE A 53 13.28 8.49 10.97
CA ILE A 53 12.64 7.17 11.09
C ILE A 53 12.64 6.72 12.55
N ARG A 54 13.75 6.92 13.27
CA ARG A 54 13.84 6.62 14.71
C ARG A 54 12.86 7.46 15.52
N GLN A 55 12.67 8.74 15.22
CA GLN A 55 11.66 9.58 15.88
C GLN A 55 10.25 9.03 15.67
N LEU A 56 9.89 8.63 14.44
CA LEU A 56 8.59 7.99 14.15
C LEU A 56 8.39 6.71 14.98
N ALA A 57 9.44 5.90 15.14
CA ALA A 57 9.41 4.71 15.98
C ALA A 57 9.18 5.03 17.46
N ILE A 58 9.84 6.07 17.99
CA ILE A 58 9.68 6.52 19.38
C ILE A 58 8.24 6.98 19.62
N HIS A 59 7.68 7.80 18.72
CA HIS A 59 6.29 8.23 18.81
C HIS A 59 5.33 7.04 18.86
N LEU A 60 5.49 6.08 17.94
CA LEU A 60 4.67 4.87 17.91
C LEU A 60 4.78 4.06 19.21
N ARG A 61 6.00 3.82 19.69
CA ARG A 61 6.26 3.08 20.94
C ARG A 61 5.59 3.76 22.14
N ASN A 62 5.65 5.08 22.22
CA ASN A 62 5.01 5.85 23.28
C ASN A 62 3.48 5.70 23.23
N SER A 63 2.88 5.77 22.04
CA SER A 63 1.44 5.53 21.85
C SER A 63 1.02 4.12 22.25
N MET A 64 1.84 3.11 21.94
CA MET A 64 1.60 1.71 22.34
C MET A 64 1.70 1.51 23.86
N LYS A 65 2.59 2.25 24.55
CA LYS A 65 2.81 2.14 26.00
C LYS A 65 1.72 2.86 26.80
N ILE A 66 1.41 4.11 26.45
CA ILE A 66 0.49 4.96 27.21
C ILE A 66 -0.97 4.55 26.94
N LYS A 67 -1.29 4.14 25.70
CA LYS A 67 -2.66 3.77 25.25
C LYS A 67 -3.72 4.84 25.55
N SER A 68 -3.33 6.12 25.61
CA SER A 68 -4.25 7.25 25.72
C SER A 68 -4.76 7.69 24.35
N LYS A 69 -5.89 8.39 24.34
CA LYS A 69 -6.47 8.97 23.12
C LYS A 69 -5.50 9.95 22.46
N GLU A 70 -4.82 10.76 23.25
CA GLU A 70 -3.80 11.73 22.83
C GLU A 70 -2.59 11.01 22.24
N GLY A 71 -2.16 9.91 22.87
CA GLY A 71 -1.10 9.05 22.35
C GLY A 71 -1.46 8.46 20.99
N PHE A 72 -2.68 7.97 20.81
CA PHE A 72 -3.12 7.48 19.51
C PHE A 72 -3.21 8.60 18.46
N GLN A 73 -3.69 9.78 18.82
CA GLN A 73 -3.77 10.93 17.91
C GLN A 73 -2.41 11.44 17.45
N ALA A 74 -1.34 11.25 18.25
CA ALA A 74 0.02 11.58 17.86
C ALA A 74 0.54 10.74 16.68
N VAL A 75 -0.03 9.55 16.44
CA VAL A 75 0.34 8.66 15.32
C VAL A 75 -0.75 8.66 14.23
N TYR A 76 -2.03 8.69 14.61
CA TYR A 76 -3.17 8.61 13.69
C TYR A 76 -3.58 10.00 13.19
N ASN A 77 -2.63 10.70 12.58
CA ASN A 77 -2.82 12.01 11.96
C ASN A 77 -2.11 12.09 10.60
N TRP A 78 -2.48 13.07 9.79
CA TRP A 78 -1.94 13.24 8.44
C TRP A 78 -0.44 13.48 8.42
N GLN A 79 0.10 14.26 9.35
CA GLN A 79 1.54 14.55 9.40
C GLN A 79 2.36 13.28 9.56
N TYR A 80 1.93 12.36 10.43
CA TYR A 80 2.60 11.08 10.65
C TYR A 80 2.52 10.18 9.41
N ILE A 81 1.33 10.08 8.78
CA ILE A 81 1.14 9.28 7.57
C ILE A 81 1.93 9.85 6.39
N HIS A 82 1.94 11.17 6.21
CA HIS A 82 2.75 11.85 5.21
C HIS A 82 4.25 11.70 5.48
N SER A 83 4.68 11.60 6.73
CA SER A 83 6.07 11.28 7.09
C SER A 83 6.44 9.87 6.64
N LEU A 84 5.62 8.86 6.96
CA LEU A 84 5.85 7.48 6.49
C LEU A 84 5.86 7.39 4.96
N ASP A 85 4.93 8.07 4.30
CA ASP A 85 4.84 8.11 2.85
C ASP A 85 6.05 8.79 2.21
N PHE A 86 6.53 9.91 2.78
CA PHE A 86 7.73 10.57 2.31
C PHE A 86 8.98 9.68 2.43
N TRP A 87 9.19 9.03 3.59
CA TRP A 87 10.35 8.17 3.76
C TRP A 87 10.29 6.92 2.89
N SER A 88 9.11 6.35 2.69
CA SER A 88 8.99 5.22 1.77
C SER A 88 9.17 5.65 0.32
N LEU A 89 8.85 6.89 -0.07
CA LEU A 89 9.21 7.44 -1.38
C LEU A 89 10.73 7.56 -1.54
N VAL A 90 11.42 8.20 -0.58
CA VAL A 90 12.88 8.37 -0.59
C VAL A 90 13.59 7.01 -0.68
N LEU A 91 13.20 6.04 0.16
CA LEU A 91 13.81 4.70 0.15
C LEU A 91 13.49 3.92 -1.12
N SER A 92 12.29 4.08 -1.68
CA SER A 92 11.91 3.42 -2.94
C SER A 92 12.75 3.93 -4.12
N SER A 93 13.00 5.24 -4.18
CA SER A 93 13.82 5.85 -5.23
C SER A 93 15.31 5.58 -5.03
N ALA A 94 15.79 5.56 -3.79
CA ALA A 94 17.20 5.29 -3.48
C ALA A 94 17.62 3.84 -3.72
N CYS A 95 16.69 2.89 -3.54
CA CYS A 95 16.96 1.45 -3.61
C CYS A 95 16.24 0.80 -4.80
N GLU A 96 16.03 1.54 -5.88
CA GLU A 96 15.31 1.06 -7.05
C GLU A 96 16.08 -0.05 -7.78
N LYS A 97 15.43 -1.18 -8.03
CA LYS A 97 16.04 -2.35 -8.70
C LYS A 97 16.53 -2.08 -10.13
N ASN A 98 15.99 -1.06 -10.79
CA ASN A 98 16.21 -0.79 -12.21
C ASN A 98 17.24 0.32 -12.49
N ASN A 99 17.89 0.87 -11.46
CA ASN A 99 18.99 1.85 -11.64
C ASN A 99 20.33 1.18 -12.03
N ASP A 100 20.30 -0.07 -12.49
CA ASP A 100 21.43 -0.80 -13.08
C ASP A 100 21.77 -0.22 -14.46
N ASN A 101 22.42 0.95 -14.47
CA ASN A 101 23.10 1.50 -15.64
C ASN A 101 24.40 0.73 -15.97
N GLY A 102 24.36 -0.61 -15.98
CA GLY A 102 25.44 -1.48 -16.45
C GLY A 102 26.70 -1.58 -15.57
N SER A 103 26.83 -0.77 -14.51
CA SER A 103 27.83 -0.98 -13.46
C SER A 103 27.18 -1.70 -12.29
N LYS A 104 27.88 -2.70 -11.70
CA LYS A 104 27.47 -3.39 -10.47
C LYS A 104 27.15 -2.35 -9.40
N SER A 105 25.89 -1.94 -9.29
CA SER A 105 25.52 -0.83 -8.42
C SER A 105 25.59 -1.33 -6.99
N GLU A 106 26.53 -0.79 -6.22
CA GLU A 106 26.61 -1.08 -4.79
C GLU A 106 25.26 -0.75 -4.14
N PRO A 107 24.80 -1.58 -3.18
CA PRO A 107 23.55 -1.32 -2.50
C PRO A 107 23.58 0.06 -1.85
N SER A 108 22.52 0.85 -2.09
CA SER A 108 22.41 2.19 -1.49
C SER A 108 22.58 2.14 0.03
N ALA A 109 23.34 3.08 0.60
CA ALA A 109 23.48 3.26 2.04
C ALA A 109 22.14 3.33 2.79
N LEU A 110 21.06 3.75 2.11
CA LEU A 110 19.73 3.86 2.67
C LEU A 110 18.98 2.52 2.74
N GLN A 111 19.42 1.46 2.07
CA GLN A 111 18.74 0.17 2.01
C GLN A 111 18.46 -0.46 3.39
N PRO A 112 19.37 -0.42 4.39
CA PRO A 112 19.09 -0.93 5.73
C PRO A 112 17.90 -0.25 6.42
N LEU A 113 17.52 0.96 6.01
CA LEU A 113 16.40 1.72 6.57
C LEU A 113 15.02 1.24 6.09
N ILE A 114 14.97 0.37 5.07
CA ILE A 114 13.71 -0.25 4.62
C ILE A 114 13.09 -1.06 5.75
N TYR A 115 13.86 -1.93 6.40
CA TYR A 115 13.35 -2.79 7.47
C TYR A 115 12.72 -2.01 8.65
N PRO A 116 13.38 -1.02 9.27
CA PRO A 116 12.77 -0.25 10.36
C PRO A 116 11.53 0.51 9.90
N LEU A 117 11.50 1.08 8.69
CA LEU A 117 10.30 1.75 8.17
C LEU A 117 9.13 0.76 8.02
N VAL A 118 9.40 -0.45 7.52
CA VAL A 118 8.41 -1.52 7.41
C VAL A 118 7.85 -1.90 8.78
N GLN A 119 8.72 -2.09 9.78
CA GLN A 119 8.29 -2.43 11.14
C GLN A 119 7.43 -1.34 11.78
N ILE A 120 7.81 -0.07 11.64
CA ILE A 120 7.02 1.07 12.14
C ILE A 120 5.65 1.07 11.47
N THR A 121 5.60 0.94 10.14
CA THR A 121 4.33 0.95 9.39
C THR A 121 3.42 -0.21 9.78
N ILE A 122 3.98 -1.41 9.97
CA ILE A 122 3.24 -2.57 10.48
C ILE A 122 2.70 -2.30 11.89
N GLY A 123 3.50 -1.68 12.76
CA GLY A 123 3.06 -1.30 14.10
C GLY A 123 1.91 -0.29 14.07
N VAL A 124 1.92 0.65 13.13
CA VAL A 124 0.82 1.61 12.90
C VAL A 124 -0.46 0.89 12.46
N ILE A 125 -0.36 -0.07 11.51
CA ILE A 125 -1.49 -0.90 11.06
C ILE A 125 -2.13 -1.65 12.24
N LYS A 126 -1.30 -2.17 13.15
CA LYS A 126 -1.73 -2.97 14.31
C LYS A 126 -2.14 -2.13 15.53
N LEU A 127 -1.89 -0.81 15.54
CA LEU A 127 -2.03 0.02 16.74
C LEU A 127 -3.48 0.04 17.28
N ILE A 128 -4.48 0.22 16.41
CA ILE A 128 -5.90 0.14 16.79
C ILE A 128 -6.63 -0.89 15.91
N PRO A 129 -7.11 -2.00 16.49
CA PRO A 129 -7.79 -3.07 15.76
C PRO A 129 -9.27 -2.78 15.48
N THR A 130 -9.60 -1.61 14.91
CA THR A 130 -10.98 -1.26 14.53
C THR A 130 -11.13 -1.04 13.03
N SER A 131 -12.29 -1.46 12.50
CA SER A 131 -12.67 -1.24 11.12
C SER A 131 -12.75 0.23 10.76
N ARG A 132 -12.97 1.13 11.74
CA ARG A 132 -12.99 2.57 11.50
C ARG A 132 -11.67 3.13 10.94
N TYR A 133 -10.52 2.49 11.19
CA TYR A 133 -9.22 2.94 10.69
C TYR A 133 -8.73 2.17 9.45
N TYR A 134 -9.59 1.40 8.77
CA TYR A 134 -9.22 0.79 7.48
C TYR A 134 -8.72 1.80 6.42
N PRO A 135 -9.26 3.03 6.29
CA PRO A 135 -8.68 4.01 5.39
C PRO A 135 -7.18 4.26 5.66
N LEU A 136 -6.81 4.50 6.92
CA LEU A 136 -5.40 4.65 7.34
C LEU A 136 -4.58 3.39 7.05
N ARG A 137 -5.12 2.20 7.33
CA ARG A 137 -4.42 0.94 6.99
C ARG A 137 -4.17 0.81 5.50
N PHE A 138 -5.09 1.23 4.64
CA PHE A 138 -4.90 1.21 3.19
C PHE A 138 -3.77 2.14 2.76
N HIS A 139 -3.64 3.33 3.36
CA HIS A 139 -2.48 4.20 3.13
C HIS A 139 -1.17 3.52 3.52
N CYS A 140 -1.12 2.90 4.70
CA CYS A 140 0.03 2.12 5.16
C CYS A 140 0.33 0.90 4.29
N LEU A 141 -0.68 0.23 3.72
CA LEU A 141 -0.46 -0.91 2.84
C LEU A 141 0.06 -0.46 1.48
N ARG A 142 -0.44 0.66 0.94
CA ARG A 142 0.06 1.24 -0.33
C ARG A 142 1.50 1.70 -0.23
N LEU A 143 1.91 2.32 0.87
CA LEU A 143 3.30 2.74 1.05
C LEU A 143 4.26 1.54 1.13
N LEU A 144 3.83 0.44 1.77
CA LEU A 144 4.61 -0.80 1.83
C LEU A 144 4.64 -1.47 0.46
N LEU A 145 3.53 -1.46 -0.26
CA LEU A 145 3.43 -2.01 -1.61
C LEU A 145 4.35 -1.28 -2.59
N ARG A 146 4.47 0.06 -2.48
CA ARG A 146 5.45 0.83 -3.25
C ARG A 146 6.89 0.36 -2.99
N LEU A 147 7.24 0.08 -1.73
CA LEU A 147 8.56 -0.48 -1.41
C LEU A 147 8.75 -1.84 -2.08
N VAL A 148 7.76 -2.75 -1.98
CA VAL A 148 7.80 -4.05 -2.68
C VAL A 148 7.99 -3.86 -4.18
N GLN A 149 7.26 -2.94 -4.81
CA GLN A 149 7.33 -2.70 -6.25
C GLN A 149 8.68 -2.15 -6.71
N ARG A 150 9.24 -1.17 -5.98
CA ARG A 150 10.41 -0.40 -6.43
C ARG A 150 11.73 -1.05 -6.02
N THR A 151 11.80 -1.59 -4.81
CA THR A 151 13.03 -2.19 -4.27
C THR A 151 13.03 -3.71 -4.42
N GLY A 152 11.87 -4.31 -4.69
CA GLY A 152 11.69 -5.75 -4.76
C GLY A 152 12.04 -6.49 -3.46
N THR A 153 12.07 -5.77 -2.34
CA THR A 153 12.13 -6.35 -1.00
C THR A 153 10.82 -7.07 -0.72
N PHE A 154 10.92 -8.33 -0.29
CA PHE A 154 9.74 -9.10 0.10
C PHE A 154 9.19 -8.58 1.44
N ILE A 155 7.92 -8.16 1.45
CA ILE A 155 7.18 -7.76 2.65
C ILE A 155 5.88 -8.55 2.66
N PRO A 156 5.59 -9.39 3.68
CA PRO A 156 4.40 -10.24 3.69
C PRO A 156 3.13 -9.42 3.97
N LEU A 157 2.52 -8.84 2.92
CA LEU A 157 1.32 -8.00 3.05
C LEU A 157 0.01 -8.80 3.12
N THR A 158 -0.01 -10.02 2.58
CA THR A 158 -1.21 -10.89 2.54
C THR A 158 -1.89 -11.04 3.90
N PRO A 159 -1.21 -11.35 5.03
CA PRO A 159 -1.89 -11.51 6.31
C PRO A 159 -2.67 -10.27 6.77
N PHE A 160 -2.13 -9.07 6.51
CA PHE A 160 -2.78 -7.82 6.88
C PHE A 160 -4.00 -7.51 6.02
N LEU A 161 -3.95 -7.89 4.75
CA LEU A 161 -5.08 -7.75 3.83
C LEU A 161 -6.19 -8.77 4.15
N LEU A 162 -5.82 -10.01 4.47
CA LEU A 162 -6.77 -11.03 4.89
C LEU A 162 -7.44 -10.69 6.23
N ASP A 163 -6.72 -10.05 7.17
CA ASP A 163 -7.29 -9.52 8.42
C ASP A 163 -8.40 -8.50 8.17
N VAL A 164 -8.25 -7.65 7.15
CA VAL A 164 -9.32 -6.71 6.75
C VAL A 164 -10.53 -7.45 6.18
N ILE A 165 -10.33 -8.54 5.42
CA ILE A 165 -11.43 -9.37 4.90
C ILE A 165 -12.12 -10.15 6.02
N ASP A 166 -11.39 -10.66 7.01
CA ASP A 166 -11.95 -11.38 8.16
C ASP A 166 -12.59 -10.44 9.20
N SER A 167 -13.23 -9.39 8.72
CA SER A 167 -13.83 -8.34 9.54
C SER A 167 -15.32 -8.59 9.79
N PRO A 168 -15.86 -8.20 10.96
CA PRO A 168 -17.30 -8.18 11.18
C PRO A 168 -18.03 -7.20 10.24
N VAL A 169 -17.32 -6.27 9.58
CA VAL A 169 -17.90 -5.34 8.58
C VAL A 169 -18.69 -6.08 7.51
N PHE A 170 -18.25 -7.28 7.11
CA PHE A 170 -18.91 -8.07 6.06
C PHE A 170 -19.98 -9.04 6.56
N LYS A 171 -20.10 -9.22 7.88
CA LYS A 171 -21.15 -10.06 8.50
C LYS A 171 -22.42 -9.27 8.81
N ARG A 172 -22.27 -7.96 9.03
CA ARG A 172 -23.38 -7.06 9.37
C ARG A 172 -24.36 -6.98 8.21
N HIS A 173 -25.65 -6.81 8.53
CA HIS A 173 -26.65 -6.40 7.55
C HIS A 173 -26.59 -4.87 7.47
N PRO A 174 -25.96 -4.30 6.43
CA PRO A 174 -25.82 -2.86 6.38
C PRO A 174 -27.18 -2.18 6.19
N SER A 175 -27.33 -0.99 6.77
CA SER A 175 -28.51 -0.17 6.52
C SER A 175 -28.55 0.22 5.03
N PRO A 176 -29.71 0.10 4.35
CA PRO A 176 -29.88 0.58 2.99
C PRO A 176 -29.93 2.11 3.04
N THR A 177 -28.78 2.74 3.04
CA THR A 177 -28.67 4.20 3.10
C THR A 177 -28.01 4.68 1.81
N SER A 178 -28.68 5.61 1.11
CA SER A 178 -28.14 6.28 -0.08
C SER A 178 -27.06 7.29 0.32
N LEU A 179 -25.92 6.77 0.76
CA LEU A 179 -24.76 7.57 1.16
C LEU A 179 -23.83 7.76 -0.04
N LYS A 180 -23.19 8.93 -0.12
CA LYS A 180 -22.17 9.22 -1.13
C LYS A 180 -21.00 8.24 -0.98
N ALA A 181 -20.41 7.84 -2.11
CA ALA A 181 -19.22 7.02 -2.11
C ALA A 181 -18.07 7.72 -1.36
N LEU A 182 -17.31 6.93 -0.60
CA LEU A 182 -16.16 7.43 0.14
C LEU A 182 -14.94 7.52 -0.76
N ASP A 183 -14.18 8.59 -0.58
CA ASP A 183 -12.84 8.70 -1.13
C ASP A 183 -11.80 8.30 -0.08
N TRP A 184 -11.16 7.17 -0.33
CA TRP A 184 -10.16 6.59 0.58
C TRP A 184 -8.88 7.43 0.65
N GLU A 185 -8.63 8.31 -0.31
CA GLU A 185 -7.40 9.09 -0.37
C GLU A 185 -7.37 10.23 0.63
N TYR A 186 -8.55 10.76 0.97
CA TYR A 186 -8.70 11.92 1.87
C TYR A 186 -9.20 11.51 3.27
N LEU A 187 -9.20 10.22 3.57
CA LEU A 187 -9.68 9.69 4.85
C LEU A 187 -8.59 8.90 5.58
N LEU A 188 -8.40 9.22 6.86
CA LEU A 188 -7.69 8.35 7.81
C LEU A 188 -8.65 7.49 8.62
N ARG A 189 -9.88 7.96 8.81
CA ARG A 189 -10.91 7.28 9.60
C ARG A 189 -12.25 7.32 8.88
N CYS A 190 -13.00 6.24 8.99
CA CYS A 190 -14.39 6.21 8.54
C CYS A 190 -15.22 7.23 9.33
N PRO A 191 -16.01 8.08 8.64
CA PRO A 191 -17.04 8.89 9.26
C PRO A 191 -18.06 8.02 9.98
N LYS A 192 -18.60 8.50 11.11
CA LYS A 192 -19.58 7.75 11.93
C LYS A 192 -20.84 7.38 11.12
N SER A 193 -21.26 8.26 10.21
CA SER A 193 -22.39 8.05 9.29
C SER A 193 -22.23 6.82 8.39
N HIS A 194 -20.99 6.43 8.07
CA HIS A 194 -20.72 5.35 7.12
C HIS A 194 -20.33 4.02 7.77
N GLU A 195 -20.00 3.98 9.07
CA GLU A 195 -19.36 2.82 9.73
C GLU A 195 -20.14 1.50 9.63
N ASN A 196 -21.47 1.57 9.51
CA ASN A 196 -22.38 0.41 9.35
C ASN A 196 -23.12 0.41 8.00
N SER A 197 -22.70 1.26 7.07
CA SER A 197 -23.36 1.41 5.77
C SER A 197 -22.90 0.37 4.76
N ARG A 198 -23.77 0.08 3.78
CA ARG A 198 -23.42 -0.80 2.66
C ARG A 198 -22.28 -0.22 1.83
N VAL A 199 -22.30 1.11 1.67
CA VAL A 199 -21.30 1.88 0.92
C VAL A 199 -19.90 1.67 1.51
N TYR A 200 -19.77 1.68 2.84
CA TYR A 200 -18.49 1.42 3.49
C TYR A 200 -18.02 -0.01 3.29
N ALA A 201 -18.86 -1.01 3.58
CA ALA A 201 -18.50 -2.41 3.41
C ALA A 201 -18.10 -2.73 1.96
N ASP A 202 -18.89 -2.27 0.99
CA ASP A 202 -18.60 -2.48 -0.43
C ASP A 202 -17.29 -1.79 -0.86
N GLY A 203 -17.01 -0.58 -0.36
CA GLY A 203 -15.76 0.10 -0.68
C GLY A 203 -14.54 -0.53 -0.01
N VAL A 204 -14.65 -1.03 1.24
CA VAL A 204 -13.59 -1.83 1.89
C VAL A 204 -13.33 -3.09 1.07
N ALA A 205 -14.37 -3.79 0.59
CA ALA A 205 -14.25 -4.99 -0.24
C ALA A 205 -13.49 -4.72 -1.55
N GLU A 206 -13.82 -3.63 -2.24
CA GLU A 206 -13.12 -3.22 -3.46
C GLU A 206 -11.64 -2.89 -3.19
N GLU A 207 -11.38 -2.09 -2.15
CA GLU A 207 -10.02 -1.65 -1.81
C GLU A 207 -9.11 -2.80 -1.42
N VAL A 208 -9.57 -3.67 -0.51
CA VAL A 208 -8.76 -4.79 -0.04
C VAL A 208 -8.50 -5.82 -1.14
N THR A 209 -9.50 -6.07 -2.01
CA THR A 209 -9.33 -6.99 -3.14
C THR A 209 -8.35 -6.43 -4.17
N TYR A 210 -8.43 -5.12 -4.45
CA TYR A 210 -7.49 -4.47 -5.37
C TYR A 210 -6.06 -4.49 -4.82
N LEU A 211 -5.86 -4.21 -3.52
CA LEU A 211 -4.53 -4.28 -2.91
C LEU A 211 -3.96 -5.70 -2.89
N LEU A 212 -4.78 -6.73 -2.70
CA LEU A 212 -4.37 -8.12 -2.86
C LEU A 212 -3.93 -8.42 -4.30
N LEU A 213 -4.72 -7.98 -5.28
CA LEU A 213 -4.39 -8.13 -6.70
C LEU A 213 -3.05 -7.47 -7.02
N GLU A 214 -2.86 -6.22 -6.60
CA GLU A 214 -1.66 -5.45 -6.87
C GLU A 214 -0.43 -6.07 -6.19
N TYR A 215 -0.54 -6.49 -4.92
CA TYR A 215 0.53 -7.17 -4.20
C TYR A 215 0.94 -8.48 -4.86
N HIS A 216 -0.01 -9.36 -5.19
CA HIS A 216 0.30 -10.61 -5.88
C HIS A 216 0.76 -10.38 -7.32
N GLY A 217 0.34 -9.29 -7.96
CA GLY A 217 0.86 -8.83 -9.25
C GLY A 217 2.36 -8.54 -9.20
N CYS A 218 2.87 -7.96 -8.10
CA CYS A 218 4.32 -7.74 -7.91
C CYS A 218 5.11 -9.05 -7.83
N LEU A 219 4.47 -10.12 -7.37
CA LEU A 219 5.08 -11.45 -7.20
C LEU A 219 4.80 -12.36 -8.40
N SER A 220 4.03 -11.90 -9.40
CA SER A 220 3.49 -12.73 -10.48
C SER A 220 4.53 -13.47 -11.31
N LYS A 221 5.75 -12.93 -11.41
CA LYS A 221 6.88 -13.51 -12.14
C LYS A 221 7.82 -14.35 -11.26
N SER A 222 7.60 -14.39 -9.95
CA SER A 222 8.47 -15.11 -9.03
C SER A 222 8.37 -16.62 -9.26
N ILE A 223 9.51 -17.31 -9.29
CA ILE A 223 9.56 -18.77 -9.35
C ILE A 223 8.81 -19.42 -8.16
N GLY A 224 8.79 -18.77 -7.01
CA GLY A 224 8.07 -19.24 -5.81
C GLY A 224 6.60 -18.82 -5.74
N PHE A 225 6.04 -18.24 -6.81
CA PHE A 225 4.65 -17.75 -6.79
C PHE A 225 3.62 -18.82 -6.39
N PRO A 226 3.67 -20.07 -6.89
CA PRO A 226 2.72 -21.12 -6.52
C PRO A 226 2.62 -21.37 -5.02
N GLU A 227 3.76 -21.34 -4.32
CA GLU A 227 3.86 -21.54 -2.88
C GLU A 227 3.46 -20.28 -2.11
N LEU A 228 3.87 -19.10 -2.60
CA LEU A 228 3.55 -17.80 -1.98
C LEU A 228 2.05 -17.48 -2.00
N VAL A 229 1.33 -17.88 -3.05
CA VAL A 229 -0.09 -17.54 -3.25
C VAL A 229 -1.05 -18.54 -2.57
N LEU A 230 -0.58 -19.75 -2.27
CA LEU A 230 -1.41 -20.83 -1.74
C LEU A 230 -2.18 -20.46 -0.44
N PRO A 231 -1.56 -19.82 0.57
CA PRO A 231 -2.27 -19.40 1.78
C PRO A 231 -3.37 -18.37 1.49
N ALA A 232 -3.12 -17.48 0.51
CA ALA A 232 -4.09 -16.47 0.08
C ALA A 232 -5.32 -17.14 -0.56
N ILE A 233 -5.12 -18.02 -1.55
CA ILE A 233 -6.21 -18.73 -2.24
C ILE A 233 -7.06 -19.52 -1.24
N THR A 234 -6.41 -20.25 -0.34
CA THR A 234 -7.10 -21.08 0.67
C THR A 234 -7.98 -20.24 1.58
N SER A 235 -7.44 -19.12 2.10
CA SER A 235 -8.17 -18.21 2.97
C SER A 235 -9.30 -17.50 2.23
N LEU A 236 -9.06 -17.04 1.01
CA LEU A 236 -10.06 -16.38 0.17
C LEU A 236 -11.24 -17.31 -0.16
N ARG A 237 -10.98 -18.58 -0.51
CA ARG A 237 -12.04 -19.58 -0.72
C ARG A 237 -12.85 -19.84 0.56
N LYS A 238 -12.21 -19.86 1.74
CA LYS A 238 -12.91 -19.93 3.03
C LYS A 238 -13.80 -18.71 3.25
N PHE A 239 -13.29 -17.51 2.95
CA PHE A 239 -14.06 -16.26 3.08
C PHE A 239 -15.27 -16.19 2.15
N CYS A 240 -15.21 -16.74 0.93
CA CYS A 240 -16.38 -16.87 0.06
C CYS A 240 -17.54 -17.64 0.73
N LYS A 241 -17.23 -18.70 1.48
CA LYS A 241 -18.22 -19.49 2.22
C LYS A 241 -18.71 -18.73 3.47
N GLN A 242 -17.79 -18.15 4.22
CA GLN A 242 -18.07 -17.41 5.45
C GLN A 242 -18.95 -16.18 5.21
N PHE A 243 -18.69 -15.42 4.14
CA PHE A 243 -19.36 -14.16 3.82
C PHE A 243 -20.33 -14.29 2.63
N HIS A 244 -20.93 -15.47 2.44
CA HIS A 244 -21.83 -15.78 1.31
C HIS A 244 -22.98 -14.76 1.11
N LYS A 245 -23.44 -14.10 2.18
CA LYS A 245 -24.48 -13.05 2.15
C LYS A 245 -24.00 -11.72 1.54
N HIS A 246 -22.70 -11.49 1.49
CA HIS A 246 -22.12 -10.27 0.93
C HIS A 246 -21.72 -10.47 -0.54
N HIS A 247 -22.71 -10.55 -1.43
CA HIS A 247 -22.54 -10.95 -2.84
C HIS A 247 -21.41 -10.21 -3.59
N LYS A 248 -21.25 -8.90 -3.40
CA LYS A 248 -20.20 -8.10 -4.05
C LYS A 248 -18.80 -8.56 -3.67
N LEU A 249 -18.50 -8.62 -2.37
CA LEU A 249 -17.25 -9.20 -1.84
C LEU A 249 -17.01 -10.60 -2.39
N VAL A 250 -18.01 -11.48 -2.35
CA VAL A 250 -17.87 -12.86 -2.84
C VAL A 250 -17.52 -12.89 -4.33
N SER A 251 -18.17 -12.05 -5.14
CA SER A 251 -17.87 -11.92 -6.57
C SER A 251 -16.45 -11.44 -6.82
N LEU A 252 -16.01 -10.40 -6.09
CA LEU A 252 -14.66 -9.85 -6.18
C LEU A 252 -13.60 -10.90 -5.80
N ILE A 253 -13.82 -11.63 -4.69
CA ILE A 253 -12.92 -12.69 -4.26
C ILE A 253 -12.85 -13.83 -5.28
N LYS A 254 -14.00 -14.28 -5.82
CA LYS A 254 -14.03 -15.35 -6.84
C LYS A 254 -13.21 -14.96 -8.07
N SER A 255 -13.42 -13.75 -8.59
CA SER A 255 -12.66 -13.23 -9.72
C SER A 255 -11.16 -13.16 -9.40
N LEU A 256 -10.78 -12.70 -8.19
CA LEU A 256 -9.38 -12.64 -7.79
C LEU A 256 -8.77 -14.05 -7.71
N VAL A 257 -9.43 -14.98 -7.05
CA VAL A 257 -8.98 -16.37 -6.88
C VAL A 257 -8.74 -17.05 -8.23
N GLU A 258 -9.66 -16.89 -9.18
CA GLU A 258 -9.51 -17.40 -10.55
C GLU A 258 -8.21 -16.89 -11.21
N LYS A 259 -7.91 -15.59 -11.08
CA LYS A 259 -6.69 -15.01 -11.67
C LYS A 259 -5.42 -15.41 -10.93
N LEU A 260 -5.47 -15.56 -9.61
CA LEU A 260 -4.37 -16.09 -8.82
C LEU A 260 -4.03 -17.53 -9.22
N GLU A 261 -5.05 -18.37 -9.44
CA GLU A 261 -4.89 -19.75 -9.89
C GLU A 261 -4.36 -19.84 -11.32
N ALA A 262 -4.87 -19.01 -12.23
CA ALA A 262 -4.36 -18.93 -13.59
C ALA A 262 -2.87 -18.57 -13.62
N ASN A 263 -2.42 -17.62 -12.78
CA ASN A 263 -1.01 -17.27 -12.69
C ASN A 263 -0.16 -18.35 -11.99
N LYS A 264 -0.73 -19.04 -11.00
CA LYS A 264 -0.09 -20.21 -10.39
C LYS A 264 0.22 -21.27 -11.46
N LEU A 265 -0.78 -21.66 -12.25
CA LEU A 265 -0.61 -22.65 -13.33
C LEU A 265 0.37 -22.17 -14.40
N PHE A 266 0.32 -20.89 -14.77
CA PHE A 266 1.27 -20.28 -15.69
C PHE A 266 2.72 -20.42 -15.21
N ILE A 267 2.98 -20.14 -13.92
CA ILE A 267 4.33 -20.26 -13.35
C ILE A 267 4.76 -21.72 -13.22
N GLU A 268 3.86 -22.63 -12.82
CA GLU A 268 4.14 -24.08 -12.77
C GLU A 268 4.53 -24.62 -14.15
N ALA A 269 3.82 -24.24 -15.21
CA ALA A 269 4.15 -24.61 -16.58
C ALA A 269 5.50 -24.04 -17.04
N LYS A 270 5.85 -22.81 -16.64
CA LYS A 270 7.19 -22.24 -16.92
C LYS A 270 8.29 -22.93 -16.12
N ARG A 271 7.99 -23.37 -14.89
CA ARG A 271 8.93 -24.10 -14.01
C ARG A 271 9.24 -25.50 -14.50
N SER A 272 8.28 -26.21 -15.09
CA SER A 272 8.48 -27.59 -15.55
C SER A 272 9.52 -27.72 -16.67
N HIS A 273 9.83 -26.63 -17.37
CA HIS A 273 10.84 -26.58 -18.43
C HIS A 273 12.24 -26.17 -17.92
N LEU A 274 12.42 -25.93 -16.63
CA LEU A 274 13.71 -25.53 -16.07
C LEU A 274 14.60 -26.75 -15.86
N ALA A 275 15.82 -26.69 -16.37
CA ALA A 275 16.83 -27.73 -16.19
C ALA A 275 17.66 -27.57 -14.89
N PHE A 276 17.38 -26.54 -14.08
CA PHE A 276 18.15 -26.23 -12.88
C PHE A 276 17.35 -26.45 -11.59
N GLY A 277 18.07 -26.94 -10.57
CA GLY A 277 17.53 -27.15 -9.23
C GLY A 277 17.61 -25.91 -8.31
N PRO A 278 17.09 -26.01 -7.08
CA PRO A 278 16.97 -24.89 -6.13
C PRO A 278 18.31 -24.32 -5.65
N THR A 279 19.42 -25.00 -5.88
CA THR A 279 20.78 -24.54 -5.54
C THR A 279 21.25 -23.38 -6.41
N HIS A 280 20.68 -23.19 -7.60
CA HIS A 280 21.09 -22.15 -8.56
C HIS A 280 20.36 -20.82 -8.32
N ARG A 281 20.71 -20.14 -7.21
CA ARG A 281 20.05 -18.88 -6.79
C ARG A 281 20.04 -17.79 -7.85
N ALA A 282 21.14 -17.60 -8.59
CA ALA A 282 21.22 -16.57 -9.63
C ALA A 282 20.21 -16.82 -10.76
N GLN A 283 20.09 -18.08 -11.22
CA GLN A 283 19.13 -18.46 -12.25
C GLN A 283 17.68 -18.37 -11.74
N ALA A 284 17.44 -18.73 -10.48
CA ALA A 284 16.13 -18.56 -9.84
C ALA A 284 15.71 -17.08 -9.72
N LEU A 285 16.65 -16.17 -9.46
CA LEU A 285 16.40 -14.72 -9.43
C LEU A 285 16.24 -14.12 -10.85
N ALA A 286 16.86 -14.73 -11.86
CA ALA A 286 16.73 -14.34 -13.26
C ALA A 286 15.42 -14.84 -13.91
N PHE A 287 14.69 -15.74 -13.25
CA PHE A 287 13.49 -16.37 -13.78
C PHE A 287 12.44 -15.34 -14.22
N LEU A 288 12.10 -15.36 -15.52
CA LEU A 288 11.12 -14.46 -16.14
C LEU A 288 11.40 -12.96 -15.96
N ASN A 289 12.66 -12.56 -15.72
CA ASN A 289 12.99 -11.13 -15.64
C ASN A 289 12.71 -10.41 -16.96
N ASP A 290 13.07 -11.02 -18.09
CA ASP A 290 12.85 -10.46 -19.44
C ASP A 290 11.38 -10.48 -19.90
N LEU A 291 10.52 -11.22 -19.20
CA LEU A 291 9.11 -11.25 -19.53
C LEU A 291 8.44 -9.96 -19.08
N ASP A 292 7.78 -9.29 -20.02
CA ASP A 292 6.87 -8.18 -19.72
C ASP A 292 5.82 -8.62 -18.68
N PRO A 293 5.73 -7.94 -17.52
CA PRO A 293 4.72 -8.23 -16.49
C PRO A 293 3.29 -8.34 -17.03
N LEU A 294 2.95 -7.59 -18.09
CA LEU A 294 1.62 -7.62 -18.70
C LEU A 294 1.27 -8.93 -19.40
N LYS A 295 2.27 -9.75 -19.75
CA LYS A 295 2.07 -11.07 -20.35
C LYS A 295 1.65 -12.12 -19.32
N THR A 296 1.77 -11.82 -18.03
CA THR A 296 1.25 -12.71 -16.98
C THR A 296 -0.26 -12.58 -16.86
N PRO A 297 -1.00 -13.67 -16.54
CA PRO A 297 -2.44 -13.59 -16.31
C PRO A 297 -2.85 -12.54 -15.28
N LEU A 298 -2.07 -12.41 -14.19
CA LEU A 298 -2.31 -11.40 -13.17
C LEU A 298 -1.97 -9.99 -13.62
N GLY A 299 -0.86 -9.79 -14.34
CA GLY A 299 -0.45 -8.48 -14.84
C GLY A 299 -1.45 -7.90 -15.84
N ALA A 300 -1.96 -8.72 -16.76
CA ALA A 300 -3.03 -8.31 -17.68
C ALA A 300 -4.30 -7.89 -16.93
N HIS A 301 -4.71 -8.66 -15.92
CA HIS A 301 -5.88 -8.35 -15.11
C HIS A 301 -5.68 -7.08 -14.25
N LEU A 302 -4.50 -6.93 -13.64
CA LEU A 302 -4.13 -5.75 -12.87
C LEU A 302 -4.21 -4.49 -13.74
N ARG A 303 -3.65 -4.51 -14.96
CA ARG A 303 -3.75 -3.38 -15.90
C ARG A 303 -5.19 -2.95 -16.16
N LEU A 304 -6.08 -3.91 -16.40
CA LEU A 304 -7.50 -3.63 -16.63
C LEU A 304 -8.14 -3.00 -15.38
N GLN A 305 -7.92 -3.58 -14.20
CA GLN A 305 -8.47 -3.08 -12.95
C GLN A 305 -7.92 -1.70 -12.58
N SER A 306 -6.63 -1.45 -12.80
CA SER A 306 -6.03 -0.13 -12.59
C SER A 306 -6.66 0.94 -13.49
N LYS A 307 -6.99 0.61 -14.75
CA LYS A 307 -7.68 1.54 -15.65
C LYS A 307 -9.09 1.88 -15.14
N ILE A 308 -9.86 0.87 -14.73
CA ILE A 308 -11.21 1.06 -14.16
C ILE A 308 -11.13 1.93 -12.90
N ARG A 309 -10.15 1.64 -12.04
CA ARG A 309 -9.93 2.39 -10.80
C ARG A 309 -9.58 3.85 -11.06
N LEU A 310 -8.72 4.14 -12.03
CA LEU A 310 -8.36 5.50 -12.40
C LEU A 310 -9.56 6.28 -12.96
N GLN A 311 -10.41 5.65 -13.76
CA GLN A 311 -11.65 6.26 -14.24
C GLN A 311 -12.62 6.56 -13.09
N LYS A 312 -12.79 5.61 -12.16
CA LYS A 312 -13.64 5.80 -10.97
C LYS A 312 -13.14 6.94 -10.10
N ARG A 313 -11.82 7.02 -9.89
CA ARG A 313 -11.19 8.12 -9.14
C ARG A 313 -11.41 9.47 -9.82
N ALA A 314 -11.16 9.57 -11.13
CA ALA A 314 -11.38 10.80 -11.87
C ALA A 314 -12.86 11.26 -11.80
N ALA A 315 -13.81 10.33 -11.76
CA ALA A 315 -15.23 10.66 -11.57
C ALA A 315 -15.52 11.19 -10.16
N LEU A 316 -14.94 10.59 -9.11
CA LEU A 316 -15.07 11.06 -7.73
C LEU A 316 -14.46 12.46 -7.54
N ASP A 317 -13.26 12.68 -8.07
CA ASP A 317 -12.58 13.97 -8.02
C ASP A 317 -13.43 15.06 -8.70
N ARG A 318 -13.97 14.81 -9.90
CA ARG A 318 -14.86 15.76 -10.60
C ARG A 318 -16.10 16.10 -9.78
N SER A 319 -16.72 15.12 -9.14
CA SER A 319 -17.89 15.36 -8.29
C SER A 319 -17.53 16.18 -7.06
N ALA A 320 -16.35 15.96 -6.47
CA ALA A 320 -15.89 16.76 -5.32
C ALA A 320 -15.61 18.23 -5.67
N HIS A 321 -15.22 18.53 -6.92
CA HIS A 321 -15.03 19.92 -7.38
C HIS A 321 -16.35 20.63 -7.71
N LYS A 322 -17.46 19.91 -7.92
CA LYS A 322 -18.78 20.49 -8.26
C LYS A 322 -19.61 20.90 -7.04
N ASP A 323 -19.38 20.28 -5.89
CA ASP A 323 -20.13 20.56 -4.64
C ASP A 323 -19.67 21.87 -3.94
N ILE A 324 -19.03 22.79 -4.67
CA ILE A 324 -18.63 24.10 -4.15
C ILE A 324 -19.82 25.04 -4.33
N PRO A 325 -20.42 25.58 -3.26
CA PRO A 325 -21.32 26.71 -3.40
C PRO A 325 -20.51 27.85 -4.02
N ILE A 326 -20.94 28.30 -5.19
CA ILE A 326 -20.51 29.59 -5.70
C ILE A 326 -21.08 30.59 -4.69
N ASP A 327 -20.23 31.19 -3.86
CA ASP A 327 -20.62 32.39 -3.13
C ASP A 327 -20.99 33.41 -4.21
N HIS A 328 -22.31 33.63 -4.36
CA HIS A 328 -22.82 34.77 -5.08
C HIS A 328 -22.65 35.97 -4.14
N ASP A 329 -21.48 36.58 -4.20
CA ASP A 329 -21.26 37.96 -3.72
C ASP A 329 -22.03 38.95 -4.61
#